data_AF-A0A6L5NZH9-F1
#
_entry.id   AF-A0A6L5NZH9-F1
#
_cell.length_a   1.000
_cell.length_b   1.000
_cell.length_c   1.000
_cell.angle_alpha   90.00
_cell.angle_beta   90.00
_cell.angle_gamma   90.00
#
_symmetry.space_group_name_H-M   'P 1'
#
loop_
_entity.id
_entity.type
_entity.pdbx_description
1 polymer ?
#
loop_
_entity_poly.entity_id
_entity_poly.type
_entity_poly.pdbx_seq_one_letter_code
_entity_poly.pdbx_strand_id
1 'polypeptide(L)'
;MKSLLSRSAIIKFALAIGVVSALTACIQTPNWTLFYVADQQPMPTQMVKQQFIKGYYDSIEHCQAKGRGLLKLNASSVEPQQAYICGQMCVADEKTGEIACQNLIPGSKHDEL
;
A
#
# COMPACT_ATOMS: atom_id res chain seq x y z
N MET A 1 47.76 -16.85 -20.34
CA MET A 1 47.19 -15.50 -20.13
C MET A 1 46.69 -15.39 -18.69
N LYS A 2 47.46 -14.77 -17.78
CA LYS A 2 47.00 -14.50 -16.41
C LYS A 2 46.42 -13.08 -16.39
N SER A 3 45.10 -12.99 -16.31
CA SER A 3 44.35 -11.75 -16.23
C SER A 3 44.81 -10.95 -15.00
N LEU A 4 45.52 -9.84 -15.25
CA LEU A 4 45.92 -8.83 -14.26
C LEU A 4 44.74 -7.87 -14.03
N LEU A 5 43.65 -8.36 -13.45
CA LEU A 5 42.65 -7.48 -12.86
C LEU A 5 43.27 -6.88 -11.58
N SER A 6 43.76 -5.65 -11.71
CA SER A 6 44.31 -4.87 -10.60
C SER A 6 43.34 -4.88 -9.42
N ARG A 7 43.83 -5.21 -8.21
CA ARG A 7 43.03 -5.21 -6.98
C ARG A 7 42.25 -3.90 -6.77
N SER A 8 42.80 -2.79 -7.25
CA SER A 8 42.14 -1.47 -7.23
C SER A 8 40.89 -1.41 -8.12
N ALA A 9 40.90 -2.08 -9.27
CA ALA A 9 39.75 -2.17 -10.17
C ALA A 9 38.63 -3.02 -9.56
N ILE A 10 38.98 -4.12 -8.88
CA ILE A 10 38.02 -5.01 -8.20
C ILE A 10 37.32 -4.27 -7.05
N ILE A 11 38.07 -3.52 -6.22
CA ILE A 11 37.51 -2.74 -5.10
C ILE A 11 36.56 -1.65 -5.62
N LYS A 12 36.94 -0.93 -6.69
CA LYS A 12 36.08 0.10 -7.28
C LYS A 12 34.78 -0.48 -7.84
N PHE A 13 34.86 -1.66 -8.47
CA PHE A 13 33.68 -2.35 -8.99
C PHE A 13 32.76 -2.84 -7.85
N ALA A 14 33.33 -3.41 -6.79
CA ALA A 14 32.59 -3.83 -5.61
C ALA A 14 31.90 -2.64 -4.91
N LEU A 15 32.58 -1.49 -4.80
CA LEU A 15 32.01 -0.28 -4.21
C LEU A 15 30.85 0.27 -5.06
N ALA A 16 31.00 0.28 -6.38
CA ALA A 16 29.96 0.73 -7.31
C ALA A 16 28.71 -0.17 -7.23
N ILE A 17 28.90 -1.49 -7.17
CA ILE A 17 27.79 -2.45 -7.00
C ILE A 17 27.09 -2.20 -5.66
N GLY A 18 27.84 -2.04 -4.57
CA GLY A 18 27.27 -1.77 -3.24
C GLY A 18 26.40 -0.51 -3.18
N VAL A 19 26.82 0.57 -3.85
CA VAL A 19 26.04 1.82 -3.92
C VAL A 19 24.76 1.64 -4.74
N VAL A 20 24.81 0.91 -5.86
CA VAL A 20 23.61 0.65 -6.68
C VAL A 20 22.61 -0.25 -5.95
N SER A 21 23.07 -1.26 -5.20
CA SER A 21 22.20 -2.13 -4.41
C SER A 21 21.53 -1.41 -3.23
N ALA A 22 22.13 -0.36 -2.69
CA ALA A 22 21.54 0.42 -1.60
C ALA A 22 20.37 1.32 -2.06
N LEU A 23 20.24 1.60 -3.37
CA LEU A 23 19.20 2.47 -3.92
C LEU A 23 17.86 1.76 -4.15
N THR A 24 17.83 0.42 -4.19
CA THR A 24 16.59 -0.35 -4.47
C THR A 24 15.73 -0.62 -3.24
N ALA A 25 16.23 -0.32 -2.03
CA ALA A 25 15.50 -0.56 -0.78
C ALA A 25 14.40 0.48 -0.48
N CYS A 26 14.30 1.57 -1.27
CA CYS A 26 13.41 2.69 -0.96
C CYS A 26 12.12 2.74 -1.79
N ILE A 27 11.88 1.80 -2.71
CA ILE A 27 10.71 1.84 -3.62
C ILE A 27 10.01 0.48 -3.61
N GLN A 28 9.37 0.14 -2.48
CA GLN A 28 8.28 -0.84 -2.51
C GLN A 28 6.99 -0.06 -2.74
N THR A 29 6.45 -0.16 -3.96
CA THR A 29 5.08 0.31 -4.24
C THR A 29 4.12 -0.68 -3.60
N PRO A 30 3.34 -0.27 -2.58
CA PRO A 30 2.42 -1.16 -1.91
C PRO A 30 1.32 -1.60 -2.88
N ASN A 31 0.95 -2.87 -2.84
CA ASN A 31 -0.06 -3.42 -3.74
C ASN A 31 -1.48 -2.99 -3.35
N TRP A 32 -1.73 -2.71 -2.06
CA TRP A 32 -3.06 -2.45 -1.52
C TRP A 32 -3.11 -1.18 -0.68
N THR A 33 -4.17 -0.40 -0.85
CA THR A 33 -4.47 0.81 -0.09
C THR A 33 -5.78 0.62 0.66
N LEU A 34 -5.77 0.85 1.98
CA LEU A 34 -6.99 0.82 2.79
C LEU A 34 -7.63 2.21 2.82
N PHE A 35 -8.85 2.30 2.32
CA PHE A 35 -9.72 3.47 2.48
C PHE A 35 -10.78 3.17 3.54
N TYR A 36 -10.84 3.95 4.61
CA TYR A 36 -11.74 3.72 5.75
C TYR A 36 -12.58 4.97 6.02
N VAL A 37 -13.89 4.78 6.16
CA VAL A 37 -14.86 5.87 6.28
C VAL A 37 -15.87 5.68 7.41
N ALA A 38 -15.78 4.61 8.20
CA ALA A 38 -16.77 4.34 9.25
C ALA A 38 -16.79 5.38 10.39
N ASP A 39 -15.72 6.18 10.51
CA ASP A 39 -15.60 7.29 11.46
C ASP A 39 -16.14 8.62 10.90
N GLN A 40 -16.60 8.66 9.65
CA GLN A 40 -17.03 9.87 8.98
C GLN A 40 -18.53 10.13 9.16
N GLN A 41 -18.87 11.36 9.53
CA GLN A 41 -20.26 11.84 9.55
C GLN A 41 -20.38 13.19 8.82
N PRO A 42 -21.27 13.31 7.82
CA PRO A 42 -22.08 12.24 7.23
C PRO A 42 -21.22 11.20 6.49
N MET A 43 -21.77 10.01 6.30
CA MET A 43 -21.08 8.95 5.56
C MET A 43 -20.85 9.38 4.10
N PRO A 44 -19.62 9.29 3.57
CA PRO A 44 -19.32 9.78 2.24
C PRO A 44 -19.93 8.89 1.15
N THR A 45 -20.37 9.49 0.06
CA THR A 45 -20.84 8.78 -1.14
C THR A 45 -19.71 8.11 -1.92
N GLN A 46 -18.47 8.60 -1.76
CA GLN A 46 -17.27 8.05 -2.41
C GLN A 46 -16.21 7.76 -1.36
N MET A 47 -15.86 6.48 -1.21
CA MET A 47 -14.86 6.02 -0.24
C MET A 47 -13.41 6.15 -0.74
N VAL A 48 -13.20 6.08 -2.06
CA VAL A 48 -11.87 6.14 -2.67
C VAL A 48 -11.46 7.60 -2.84
N LYS A 49 -10.90 8.18 -1.77
CA LYS A 49 -10.30 9.52 -1.73
C LYS A 49 -9.07 9.53 -0.83
N GLN A 50 -8.12 10.41 -1.13
CA GLN A 50 -6.84 10.48 -0.41
C GLN A 50 -7.01 10.69 1.09
N GLN A 51 -7.96 11.53 1.50
CA GLN A 51 -8.25 11.82 2.91
C GLN A 51 -8.74 10.60 3.71
N PHE A 52 -9.21 9.55 3.04
CA PHE A 52 -9.72 8.33 3.68
C PHE A 52 -8.68 7.21 3.72
N ILE A 53 -7.48 7.42 3.18
CA ILE A 53 -6.39 6.43 3.26
C ILE A 53 -5.97 6.26 4.74
N LYS A 54 -6.07 5.02 5.24
CA LYS A 54 -5.61 4.66 6.59
C LYS A 54 -4.39 3.74 6.60
N GLY A 55 -3.89 3.34 5.44
CA GLY A 55 -2.66 2.56 5.33
C GLY A 55 -2.45 1.92 3.98
N TYR A 56 -1.24 1.39 3.81
CA TYR A 56 -0.78 0.68 2.63
C TYR A 56 -0.26 -0.70 3.04
N TYR A 57 -0.50 -1.70 2.20
CA TYR A 57 -0.27 -3.11 2.52
C TYR A 57 0.23 -3.90 1.30
N ASP A 58 1.05 -4.92 1.55
CA ASP A 58 1.57 -5.79 0.50
C ASP A 58 0.54 -6.80 0.00
N SER A 59 -0.41 -7.18 0.85
CA SER A 59 -1.43 -8.20 0.58
C SER A 59 -2.84 -7.73 0.96
N ILE A 60 -3.85 -8.32 0.32
CA ILE A 60 -5.25 -8.01 0.57
C ILE A 60 -5.68 -8.48 1.97
N GLU A 61 -5.14 -9.60 2.45
CA GLU A 61 -5.41 -10.15 3.78
C GLU A 61 -5.02 -9.13 4.86
N HIS A 62 -3.84 -8.51 4.73
CA HIS A 62 -3.39 -7.47 5.66
C HIS A 62 -4.26 -6.22 5.60
N CYS A 63 -4.68 -5.80 4.41
CA CYS A 63 -5.59 -4.67 4.25
C CYS A 63 -6.95 -4.92 4.93
N GLN A 64 -7.54 -6.09 4.67
CA GLN A 64 -8.82 -6.50 5.25
C GLN A 64 -8.72 -6.67 6.78
N ALA A 65 -7.65 -7.31 7.26
CA ALA A 65 -7.39 -7.46 8.69
C ALA A 65 -7.28 -6.13 9.41
N LYS A 66 -6.60 -5.13 8.81
CA LYS A 66 -6.56 -3.78 9.36
C LYS A 66 -7.94 -3.14 9.40
N GLY A 67 -8.69 -3.18 8.29
CA GLY A 67 -10.04 -2.60 8.21
C GLY A 67 -10.97 -3.13 9.30
N ARG A 68 -11.04 -4.46 9.46
CA ARG A 68 -11.80 -5.10 10.55
C ARG A 68 -11.29 -4.71 11.94
N GLY A 69 -9.96 -4.67 12.11
CA GLY A 69 -9.34 -4.23 13.35
C GLY A 69 -9.78 -2.82 13.75
N LEU A 70 -9.82 -1.89 12.79
CA LEU A 70 -10.29 -0.53 13.02
C LEU A 70 -11.79 -0.48 13.40
N LEU A 71 -12.64 -1.28 12.74
CA LEU A 71 -14.05 -1.36 13.12
C LEU A 71 -14.24 -1.81 14.56
N LYS A 72 -13.51 -2.87 14.95
CA LYS A 72 -13.56 -3.43 16.31
C LYS A 72 -13.05 -2.43 17.35
N LEU A 73 -11.91 -1.77 17.08
CA LEU A 73 -11.32 -0.80 18.00
C LEU A 73 -12.20 0.44 18.18
N ASN A 74 -12.89 0.86 17.13
CA ASN A 74 -13.77 2.03 17.16
C ASN A 74 -15.20 1.71 17.61
N ALA A 75 -15.49 0.46 18.01
CA ALA A 75 -16.84 0.00 18.34
C ALA A 75 -17.89 0.39 17.28
N SER A 76 -17.49 0.37 16.01
CA SER A 76 -18.34 0.79 14.90
C SER A 76 -19.46 -0.23 14.66
N SER A 77 -20.68 0.26 14.47
CA SER A 77 -21.83 -0.54 14.03
C SER A 77 -22.02 -0.52 12.50
N VAL A 78 -21.12 0.13 11.76
CA VAL A 78 -21.17 0.20 10.30
C VAL A 78 -20.74 -1.14 9.71
N GLU A 79 -21.53 -1.65 8.75
CA GLU A 79 -21.22 -2.89 8.05
C GLU A 79 -19.89 -2.80 7.28
N PRO A 80 -19.03 -3.83 7.30
CA PRO A 80 -17.70 -3.77 6.67
C PRO A 80 -17.68 -3.27 5.22
N GLN A 81 -18.67 -3.68 4.42
CA GLN A 81 -18.77 -3.31 3.00
C GLN A 81 -19.02 -1.81 2.78
N GLN A 82 -19.57 -1.14 3.79
CA GLN A 82 -19.82 0.31 3.77
C GLN A 82 -18.72 1.06 4.54
N ALA A 83 -18.09 0.40 5.49
CA ALA A 83 -17.11 0.99 6.38
C ALA A 83 -15.74 1.25 5.74
N TYR A 84 -15.28 0.35 4.87
CA TYR A 84 -13.96 0.45 4.26
C TYR A 84 -13.86 -0.34 2.95
N ILE A 85 -12.84 -0.02 2.15
CA ILE A 85 -12.52 -0.69 0.90
C ILE A 85 -11.00 -0.82 0.74
N CYS A 86 -10.56 -1.96 0.20
CA CYS A 86 -9.18 -2.23 -0.15
C CYS A 86 -9.00 -2.05 -1.66
N GLY A 87 -8.22 -1.05 -2.06
CA GLY A 87 -7.92 -0.78 -3.46
C GLY A 87 -6.56 -1.31 -3.88
N GLN A 88 -6.49 -1.99 -5.02
CA GLN A 88 -5.26 -2.55 -5.56
C GLN A 88 -4.59 -1.59 -6.54
N MET A 89 -3.26 -1.45 -6.46
CA MET A 89 -2.44 -0.65 -7.39
C MET A 89 -3.02 0.74 -7.61
N CYS A 90 -3.33 1.44 -6.53
CA CYS A 90 -3.95 2.76 -6.59
C CYS A 90 -2.93 3.84 -6.97
N VAL A 91 -3.32 4.73 -7.88
CA VAL A 91 -2.55 5.88 -8.33
C VAL A 91 -3.37 7.14 -8.10
N ALA A 92 -2.75 8.17 -7.54
CA ALA A 92 -3.36 9.49 -7.39
C ALA A 92 -3.11 10.31 -8.67
N ASP A 93 -4.16 10.96 -9.17
CA ASP A 93 -4.02 12.01 -10.17
C ASP A 93 -3.53 13.29 -9.47
N GLU A 94 -2.35 13.76 -9.85
CA GLU A 94 -1.72 14.92 -9.21
C GLU A 94 -2.46 16.25 -9.45
N LYS A 95 -3.32 16.32 -10.46
CA LYS A 95 -4.06 17.54 -10.82
C LYS A 95 -5.43 17.60 -10.15
N THR A 96 -6.13 16.47 -10.06
CA THR A 96 -7.48 16.40 -9.50
C THR A 96 -7.50 15.92 -8.05
N GLY A 97 -6.44 15.25 -7.59
CA GLY A 97 -6.41 14.58 -6.29
C GLY A 97 -7.31 13.33 -6.24
N GLU A 98 -7.87 12.92 -7.37
CA GLU A 98 -8.65 11.69 -7.48
C GLU A 98 -7.74 10.47 -7.44
N ILE A 99 -8.26 9.36 -6.93
CA ILE A 99 -7.52 8.11 -6.87
C ILE A 99 -8.19 7.09 -7.76
N ALA A 100 -7.41 6.53 -8.68
CA ALA A 100 -7.81 5.41 -9.52
C ALA A 100 -7.11 4.14 -9.03
N CYS A 101 -7.87 3.06 -8.85
CA CYS A 101 -7.35 1.75 -8.47
C CYS A 101 -7.70 0.71 -9.54
N GLN A 102 -6.84 -0.28 -9.72
CA GLN A 102 -7.10 -1.36 -10.68
C GLN A 102 -8.26 -2.24 -10.24
N ASN A 103 -8.29 -2.60 -8.96
CA ASN A 103 -9.35 -3.41 -8.35
C ASN A 103 -9.78 -2.78 -7.03
N LEU A 104 -11.04 -3.02 -6.65
CA LEU A 104 -11.63 -2.53 -5.42
C LEU A 104 -12.35 -3.69 -4.73
N ILE A 105 -11.92 -4.02 -3.52
CA ILE A 105 -12.49 -5.11 -2.72
C ILE A 105 -13.14 -4.50 -1.47
N PRO A 106 -14.47 -4.51 -1.35
CA PRO A 106 -15.17 -4.03 -0.16
C PRO A 106 -14.74 -4.76 1.12
N GLY A 107 -14.97 -4.15 2.28
CA GLY A 107 -14.68 -4.80 3.54
C GLY A 107 -15.43 -6.13 3.72
N SER A 108 -14.72 -7.17 4.15
CA SER A 108 -15.29 -8.50 4.43
C SER A 108 -15.58 -8.71 5.92
N LYS A 109 -16.59 -9.53 6.23
CA LYS A 109 -16.88 -9.97 7.61
C LYS A 109 -15.95 -11.09 8.09
N HIS A 110 -15.40 -11.89 7.16
CA HIS A 110 -14.53 -13.05 7.43
C HIS A 110 -13.36 -13.12 6.43
N ASP A 111 -12.35 -13.95 6.75
CA ASP A 111 -11.18 -14.24 5.91
C ASP A 111 -11.50 -15.15 4.71
N GLU A 112 -12.63 -14.91 4.04
CA GLU A 112 -12.96 -15.57 2.78
C GLU A 112 -12.39 -14.71 1.65
N LEU A 113 -11.14 -15.00 1.31
CA LEU A 113 -10.45 -14.53 0.10
C LEU A 113 -10.19 -15.73 -0.81
#